data_AF-A0A430HR69-F1
#
_entry.id   AF-A0A430HR69-F1
#
_cell.length_a   1.000
_cell.length_b   1.000
_cell.length_c   1.000
_cell.angle_alpha   90.00
_cell.angle_beta   90.00
_cell.angle_gamma   90.00
#
_symmetry.space_group_name_H-M   'P 1'
#
loop_
_entity.id
_entity.type
_entity.pdbx_description
1 polymer ?
#
loop_
_entity_poly.entity_id
_entity_poly.type
_entity_poly.pdbx_seq_one_letter_code
_entity_poly.pdbx_strand_id
1 'polypeptide(L)' 'MSPFLERKAERIAYFEKYVNGWKQKKCTACNGSGYYDHNGSPPCSGCDGTGKTFEPPKKDAP' A
#
# COMPACT_ATOMS: atom_id res chain seq x y z
N MET A 1 -15.99 -12.18 27.17
CA MET A 1 -15.09 -12.37 26.01
C MET A 1 -13.71 -11.90 26.44
N SER A 2 -12.59 -12.50 26.00
CA SER A 2 -11.28 -12.02 26.46
C SER A 2 -10.88 -10.75 25.68
N PRO A 3 -10.20 -9.77 26.30
CA PRO A 3 -9.75 -8.54 25.62
C PRO A 3 -8.86 -8.79 24.40
N PHE A 4 -8.19 -9.94 24.35
CA PHE A 4 -7.41 -10.37 23.20
C PHE A 4 -8.30 -10.73 22.00
N LEU A 5 -9.42 -11.45 22.23
CA LEU A 5 -10.34 -11.83 21.17
C LEU A 5 -11.03 -10.61 20.57
N GLU A 6 -11.38 -9.63 21.39
CA GLU A 6 -11.96 -8.36 20.96
C GLU A 6 -11.00 -7.58 20.05
N ARG A 7 -9.76 -7.33 20.50
CA ARG A 7 -8.73 -6.67 19.66
C ARG A 7 -8.38 -7.46 18.40
N LYS A 8 -8.50 -8.79 18.42
CA LYS A 8 -8.29 -9.61 17.23
C LYS A 8 -9.45 -9.43 16.25
N ALA A 9 -10.70 -9.44 16.72
CA ALA A 9 -11.88 -9.21 15.90
C ALA A 9 -11.86 -7.81 15.25
N GLU A 10 -11.48 -6.77 15.99
CA GLU A 10 -11.36 -5.40 15.46
C GLU A 10 -10.34 -5.31 14.33
N ARG A 11 -9.16 -5.94 14.49
CA ARG A 11 -8.13 -5.96 13.44
C ARG A 11 -8.58 -6.71 12.19
N ILE A 12 -9.31 -7.82 12.36
CA ILE A 12 -9.88 -8.57 11.24
C ILE A 12 -10.90 -7.70 10.50
N ALA A 13 -11.85 -7.09 11.22
CA ALA A 13 -12.87 -6.22 10.62
C ALA A 13 -12.25 -5.03 9.87
N TYR A 14 -11.20 -4.42 10.43
CA TYR A 14 -10.46 -3.34 9.74
C TYR A 14 -9.77 -3.85 8.47
N PHE A 15 -9.09 -4.99 8.56
CA PHE A 15 -8.41 -5.59 7.41
C PHE A 15 -9.41 -5.91 6.30
N GLU A 16 -10.50 -6.62 6.61
CA GLU A 16 -11.52 -7.01 5.64
C GLU A 16 -12.17 -5.81 4.96
N LYS A 17 -12.45 -4.74 5.71
CA LYS A 17 -13.14 -3.56 5.19
C LYS A 17 -12.24 -2.62 4.39
N TYR A 18 -10.99 -2.44 4.81
CA TYR A 18 -10.16 -1.34 4.29
C TYR A 18 -8.85 -1.77 3.64
N VAL A 19 -8.34 -2.97 3.93
CA VAL A 19 -7.02 -3.41 3.44
C VAL A 19 -7.15 -4.55 2.44
N ASN A 20 -8.14 -5.43 2.64
CA ASN A 20 -8.34 -6.59 1.81
C ASN A 20 -8.56 -6.19 0.34
N GLY A 21 -7.84 -6.83 -0.57
CA GLY A 21 -7.87 -6.55 -2.00
C GLY A 21 -6.99 -5.38 -2.47
N TRP A 22 -6.39 -4.58 -1.58
CA TRP A 22 -5.41 -3.58 -1.99
C TRP A 22 -4.16 -4.28 -2.54
N LYS A 23 -3.73 -3.88 -3.73
CA LYS A 23 -2.58 -4.49 -4.41
C LYS A 23 -1.44 -3.49 -4.44
N GLN A 24 -0.26 -3.97 -4.06
CA GLN A 24 0.95 -3.18 -4.16
C GLN A 24 1.54 -3.34 -5.56
N LYS A 25 1.73 -2.22 -6.26
CA LYS A 25 2.37 -2.18 -7.58
C LYS A 25 3.66 -1.39 -7.53
N LYS A 26 4.48 -1.56 -8.56
CA LYS A 26 5.64 -0.70 -8.77
C LYS A 26 5.16 0.74 -8.98
N CYS A 27 5.80 1.68 -8.30
CA CYS A 27 5.58 3.09 -8.55
C CYS A 27 5.94 3.39 -10.00
N THR A 28 5.03 4.03 -10.74
CA THR A 28 5.23 4.38 -12.15
C THR A 28 6.27 5.50 -12.32
N ALA A 29 6.38 6.42 -11.35
CA ALA A 29 7.28 7.56 -11.43
C ALA A 29 8.77 7.19 -11.30
N CYS A 30 9.11 6.20 -10.46
CA CYS A 30 10.48 5.71 -10.30
C CYS A 30 10.68 4.28 -10.82
N ASN A 31 9.67 3.72 -11.49
CA ASN A 31 9.66 2.35 -11.99
C ASN A 31 10.06 1.27 -10.94
N GLY A 32 9.74 1.51 -9.67
CA GLY A 32 10.06 0.56 -8.60
C GLY A 32 11.37 0.79 -7.86
N SER A 33 12.20 1.75 -8.26
CA SER A 33 13.51 1.97 -7.61
C SER A 33 13.38 2.66 -6.24
N GLY A 34 12.32 3.44 -6.03
CA GLY A 34 12.19 4.32 -4.87
C GLY A 34 12.95 5.65 -5.00
N TYR A 35 13.74 5.85 -6.06
CA TYR A 35 14.58 7.04 -6.24
C TYR A 35 14.51 7.55 -7.68
N TYR A 36 14.66 8.86 -7.87
CA TYR A 36 14.81 9.42 -9.21
C TYR A 36 16.23 9.21 -9.73
N ASP A 37 16.34 9.05 -11.05
CA ASP A 37 17.63 9.02 -11.74
C ASP A 37 18.15 10.45 -11.93
N HIS A 38 18.69 11.02 -10.86
CA HIS A 38 19.24 12.36 -10.80
C HIS A 38 20.48 12.37 -9.89
N ASN A 39 21.34 13.39 -10.00
CA ASN A 39 22.48 13.58 -9.10
C ASN A 39 22.03 13.52 -7.62
N GLY A 40 22.62 12.58 -6.88
CA GLY A 40 22.31 12.30 -5.48
C GLY A 40 21.11 11.38 -5.24
N SER A 41 20.49 10.85 -6.30
CA SER A 41 19.37 9.90 -6.26
C SER A 41 18.32 10.27 -5.21
N PRO A 42 17.64 11.44 -5.34
CA PRO A 42 16.68 11.87 -4.34
C PRO A 42 15.50 10.88 -4.26
N PRO A 43 14.86 10.74 -3.08
CA PRO A 43 13.73 9.84 -2.91
C PRO A 43 12.58 10.24 -3.83
N CYS A 44 11.93 9.23 -4.41
CA CYS A 44 10.80 9.42 -5.30
C CYS A 44 9.59 9.97 -4.53
N SER A 45 9.16 11.19 -4.84
CA SER A 45 7.99 11.81 -4.20
C SER A 45 6.68 11.13 -4.60
N GLY A 46 6.64 10.43 -5.74
CA GLY A 46 5.47 9.66 -6.17
C GLY A 46 5.20 8.38 -5.37
N CYS A 47 6.13 7.96 -4.50
CA CYS A 47 5.96 6.80 -3.62
C CYS A 47 6.64 6.97 -2.27
N ASP A 48 7.02 8.20 -1.90
CA ASP A 48 7.77 8.54 -0.69
C ASP A 48 8.99 7.64 -0.45
N GLY A 49 9.74 7.34 -1.51
CA GLY A 49 10.94 6.50 -1.42
C GLY A 49 10.70 4.99 -1.36
N THR A 50 9.45 4.52 -1.30
CA THR A 50 9.15 3.09 -1.11
C THR A 50 9.29 2.24 -2.38
N GLY A 51 9.33 2.89 -3.55
CA GLY A 51 9.30 2.24 -4.86
C GLY A 51 7.95 1.61 -5.22
N LYS A 52 6.94 1.74 -4.35
CA LYS A 52 5.69 1.01 -4.50
C LYS A 52 4.50 1.91 -4.22
N THR A 53 3.46 1.76 -5.02
CA THR A 53 2.19 2.45 -4.81
C THR A 53 1.12 1.41 -4.51
N PHE A 54 0.19 1.78 -3.63
CA PHE A 54 -0.95 0.93 -3.33
C PHE A 54 -2.12 1.33 -4.21
N GLU A 55 -2.65 0.37 -4.95
CA GLU A 55 -3.88 0.55 -5.71
C GLU A 55 -5.05 -0.11 -4.98
N PRO A 56 -6.21 0.59 -4.92
CA PRO A 56 -7.42 -0.03 -4.39
C PRO A 56 -7.80 -1.23 -5.27
N PRO A 57 -8.50 -2.24 -4.71
CA PRO A 57 -9.04 -3.32 -5.50
C PRO A 57 -9.86 -2.73 -6.64
N LYS A 58 -9.58 -3.16 -7.88
CA LYS A 58 -10.44 -2.80 -9.01
C LYS A 58 -11.84 -3.30 -8.65
N LYS A 59 -12.80 -2.38 -8.56
CA LYS A 59 -14.21 -2.77 -8.67
C LYS A 59 -14.32 -3.29 -10.10
N ASP A 60 -14.47 -4.60 -10.26
CA ASP A 60 -14.71 -5.18 -11.58
C ASP A 60 -15.88 -4.39 -12.20
N ALA A 61 -15.58 -3.65 -13.27
CA ALA A 61 -16.60 -2.91 -14.00
C ALA A 61 -17.57 -3.94 -14.60
N PRO A 62 -18.88 -3.69 -14.55
CA PRO A 62 -19.88 -4.60 -15.11
C PRO A 62 -19.66 -4.85 -16.61
#